data_AF-A0A541BA22-F1
#
_entry.id   AF-A0A541BA22-F1
#
_cell.length_a   1.000
_cell.length_b   1.000
_cell.length_c   1.000
_cell.angle_alpha   90.00
_cell.angle_beta   90.00
_cell.angle_gamma   90.00
#
_symmetry.space_group_name_H-M   'P 1'
#
loop_
_entity.id
_entity.type
_entity.pdbx_description
1 polymer ?
#
loop_
_entity_poly.entity_id
_entity_poly.type
_entity_poly.pdbx_seq_one_letter_code
_entity_poly.pdbx_strand_id
1 'polypeptide(L)'
;MNTRTVSPSERRAIARTAVDALGRQRSDHALVRVTCPASHHVATVYRTEEGPAVVSGGPHTHGSRDFVDTAHHGDSLGSEFVDLIEASEFEDDALPVRCACGARTLSRQELQRAVESHTHTLSLP
;
A
#
# COMPACT_ATOMS: atom_id res chain seq x y z
N MET A 1 5.47 18.20 -2.98
CA MET A 1 6.82 18.08 -3.59
C MET A 1 6.66 17.71 -5.06
N ASN A 2 7.58 18.09 -5.95
CA ASN A 2 7.53 17.68 -7.37
C ASN A 2 7.98 16.21 -7.48
N THR A 3 7.05 15.26 -7.37
CA THR A 3 7.28 13.81 -7.50
C THR A 3 7.80 13.37 -8.88
N ARG A 4 7.97 14.31 -9.82
CA ARG A 4 8.34 14.08 -11.23
C ARG A 4 9.79 13.63 -11.47
N THR A 5 10.66 13.60 -10.46
CA THR A 5 12.09 13.27 -10.60
C THR A 5 12.59 12.21 -9.62
N VAL A 6 11.69 11.61 -8.83
CA VAL A 6 12.06 10.68 -7.76
C VAL A 6 12.12 9.25 -8.31
N SER A 7 13.20 8.52 -8.03
CA SER A 7 13.33 7.12 -8.45
C SER A 7 12.30 6.21 -7.73
N PRO A 8 11.88 5.07 -8.32
CA PRO A 8 10.94 4.16 -7.65
C PRO A 8 11.40 3.65 -6.28
N SER A 9 12.71 3.46 -6.07
CA SER A 9 13.27 3.11 -4.75
C SER A 9 13.15 4.24 -3.75
N GLU A 10 13.43 5.47 -4.17
CA GLU A 10 13.38 6.65 -3.31
C GLU A 10 11.93 7.01 -2.95
N ARG A 11 10.99 6.90 -3.90
CA ARG A 11 9.56 7.10 -3.64
C ARG A 11 9.04 6.11 -2.61
N ARG A 12 9.45 4.84 -2.69
CA ARG A 12 9.10 3.82 -1.69
C ARG A 12 9.70 4.12 -0.32
N ALA A 13 10.94 4.63 -0.25
CA ALA A 13 11.57 5.03 1.01
C ALA A 13 10.85 6.24 1.66
N ILE A 14 10.46 7.23 0.84
CA ILE A 14 9.65 8.38 1.28
C ILE A 14 8.29 7.90 1.79
N ALA A 15 7.59 7.08 1.01
CA ALA A 15 6.29 6.53 1.37
C ALA A 15 6.35 5.73 2.67
N ARG A 16 7.39 4.91 2.84
CA ARG A 16 7.62 4.15 4.08
C ARG A 16 7.75 5.09 5.27
N THR A 17 8.67 6.05 5.18
CA THR A 17 8.92 7.03 6.25
C THR A 17 7.65 7.80 6.61
N ALA A 18 6.88 8.21 5.60
CA ALA A 18 5.65 8.96 5.78
C ALA A 18 4.52 8.12 6.43
N VAL A 19 4.42 6.83 6.09
CA VAL A 19 3.49 5.89 6.74
C VAL A 19 3.92 5.58 8.18
N ASP A 20 5.21 5.39 8.42
CA ASP A 20 5.75 5.12 9.77
C ASP A 20 5.53 6.33 10.71
N ALA A 21 5.62 7.55 10.18
CA ALA A 21 5.32 8.79 10.91
C ALA A 21 3.86 8.89 11.40
N LEU A 22 2.91 8.18 10.78
CA LEU A 22 1.52 8.12 11.26
C LEU A 22 1.39 7.39 12.61
N GLY A 23 2.37 6.55 12.95
CA GLY A 23 2.41 5.82 14.21
C GLY A 23 1.21 4.89 14.44
N ARG A 24 0.84 4.70 15.71
CA ARG A 24 -0.20 3.74 16.13
C ARG A 24 -1.61 4.09 15.65
N GLN A 25 -1.85 5.35 15.28
CA GLN A 25 -3.15 5.85 14.83
C GLN A 25 -3.27 5.88 13.30
N ARG A 26 -2.39 5.19 12.56
CA ARG A 26 -2.41 5.18 11.09
C ARG A 26 -3.79 4.88 10.48
N SER A 27 -4.63 4.10 11.16
CA SER A 27 -6.00 3.80 10.71
C SER A 27 -6.91 5.02 10.57
N ASP A 28 -6.69 6.09 11.35
CA ASP A 28 -7.46 7.33 11.27
C ASP A 28 -7.15 8.13 9.99
N HIS A 29 -6.00 7.81 9.37
CA HIS A 29 -5.54 8.41 8.12
C HIS A 29 -5.93 7.56 6.90
N ALA A 30 -6.69 6.48 7.07
CA ALA A 30 -7.10 5.62 5.96
C ALA A 30 -8.06 6.35 5.01
N LEU A 31 -7.67 6.47 3.73
CA LEU A 31 -8.48 7.06 2.66
C LEU A 31 -9.30 6.00 1.94
N VAL A 32 -8.64 4.90 1.52
CA VAL A 32 -9.25 3.82 0.72
C VAL A 32 -8.81 2.47 1.28
N ARG A 33 -9.76 1.56 1.49
CA ARG A 33 -9.50 0.16 1.82
C ARG A 33 -9.77 -0.71 0.60
N VAL A 34 -8.81 -1.55 0.25
CA VAL A 34 -8.90 -2.46 -0.88
C VAL A 34 -9.19 -3.86 -0.37
N THR A 35 -10.20 -4.49 -0.95
CA THR A 35 -10.59 -5.87 -0.67
C THR A 35 -10.60 -6.71 -1.93
N CYS A 36 -10.51 -8.03 -1.82
CA CYS A 36 -10.78 -8.94 -2.94
C CYS A 36 -12.25 -9.39 -2.94
N PRO A 37 -12.74 -10.09 -3.99
CA PRO A 37 -14.11 -10.60 -4.04
C PRO A 37 -14.48 -11.54 -2.88
N ALA A 38 -13.49 -12.21 -2.29
CA ALA A 38 -13.66 -13.04 -1.08
C ALA A 38 -13.59 -12.22 0.23
N SER A 39 -13.69 -10.89 0.14
CA SER A 39 -13.63 -9.94 1.26
C SER A 39 -12.34 -9.94 2.08
N HIS A 40 -11.26 -10.51 1.57
CA HIS A 40 -9.95 -10.38 2.21
C HIS A 40 -9.42 -8.96 2.03
N HIS A 41 -8.79 -8.41 3.07
CA HIS A 41 -8.02 -7.18 2.98
C HIS A 41 -6.80 -7.39 2.06
N VAL A 42 -6.57 -6.43 1.17
CA VAL A 42 -5.49 -6.47 0.18
C VAL A 42 -4.51 -5.32 0.39
N ALA A 43 -5.02 -4.11 0.57
CA ALA A 43 -4.22 -2.91 0.76
C ALA A 43 -5.02 -1.80 1.46
N THR A 44 -4.32 -0.82 2.00
CA THR A 44 -4.91 0.43 2.47
C THR A 44 -4.13 1.60 1.91
N VAL A 45 -4.83 2.63 1.43
CA VAL A 45 -4.24 3.94 1.11
C VAL A 45 -4.38 4.84 2.33
N TYR A 46 -3.28 5.42 2.79
CA TYR A 46 -3.24 6.37 3.89
C TYR A 46 -2.94 7.78 3.39
N ARG A 47 -3.53 8.78 4.02
CA ARG A 47 -3.12 10.17 3.89
C ARG A 47 -1.80 10.36 4.64
N THR A 48 -0.78 10.84 3.95
CA THR A 48 0.50 11.23 4.57
C THR A 48 0.86 12.66 4.16
N GLU A 49 1.84 13.27 4.84
CA GLU A 49 2.33 14.61 4.50
C GLU A 49 2.99 14.66 3.11
N GLU A 50 3.53 13.53 2.66
CA GLU A 50 4.19 13.37 1.36
C GLU A 50 3.21 13.05 0.22
N GLY A 51 1.92 12.93 0.53
CA GLY A 51 0.87 12.51 -0.39
C GLY A 51 0.23 11.18 0.01
N PRO A 52 -0.79 10.70 -0.70
CA PRO A 52 -1.42 9.44 -0.37
C PRO A 52 -0.48 8.25 -0.65
N ALA A 53 -0.32 7.37 0.33
CA ALA A 53 0.57 6.21 0.27
C ALA A 53 -0.22 4.91 0.38
N VAL A 54 0.05 3.95 -0.52
CA VAL A 54 -0.50 2.60 -0.45
C VAL A 54 0.38 1.71 0.42
N VAL A 55 -0.25 0.84 1.19
CA VAL A 55 0.39 -0.21 1.98
C VAL A 55 -0.27 -1.54 1.65
N SER A 56 0.51 -2.54 1.23
CA SER A 56 0.06 -3.92 0.99
C SER A 56 0.94 -4.95 1.72
N GLY A 57 0.29 -5.73 2.61
CA GLY A 57 0.72 -6.95 3.33
C GLY A 57 1.96 -6.90 4.24
N GLY A 58 1.93 -6.96 5.59
CA GLY A 58 0.86 -7.30 6.56
C GLY A 58 1.12 -6.71 7.98
N PRO A 59 0.38 -7.07 9.06
CA PRO A 59 -0.46 -8.25 9.27
C PRO A 59 -1.96 -7.97 9.54
N HIS A 60 -2.83 -8.65 8.78
CA HIS A 60 -4.14 -9.15 9.25
C HIS A 60 -4.50 -10.42 8.46
N THR A 61 -3.54 -11.34 8.28
CA THR A 61 -3.84 -12.71 7.84
C THR A 61 -4.17 -13.54 9.09
N HIS A 62 -5.45 -13.56 9.48
CA HIS A 62 -5.96 -14.71 10.21
C HIS A 62 -6.06 -15.86 9.20
N GLY A 63 -5.00 -16.67 9.07
CA GLY A 63 -5.09 -17.90 8.29
C GLY A 63 -3.78 -18.34 7.64
N SER A 64 -3.28 -19.47 8.16
CA SER A 64 -2.30 -20.42 7.60
C SER A 64 -0.88 -19.93 7.26
N ARG A 65 0.02 -20.31 8.17
CA ARG A 65 1.31 -21.02 7.96
C ARG A 65 1.85 -21.13 6.53
N ASP A 66 3.15 -20.88 6.46
CA ASP A 66 4.13 -21.31 5.46
C ASP A 66 4.50 -20.29 4.38
N PHE A 67 5.36 -19.33 4.74
CA PHE A 67 6.53 -19.00 3.91
C PHE A 67 7.73 -18.68 4.79
N VAL A 68 8.88 -19.18 4.32
CA VAL A 68 10.12 -19.48 5.06
C VAL A 68 10.79 -18.23 5.64
N ASP A 69 11.23 -18.39 6.88
CA ASP A 69 12.02 -17.45 7.67
C ASP A 69 13.40 -17.22 7.05
N THR A 70 13.80 -15.96 6.88
CA THR A 70 15.21 -15.57 6.73
C THR A 70 15.40 -14.27 7.51
N ALA A 71 16.03 -14.42 8.69
CA ALA A 71 16.44 -13.38 9.63
C ALA A 71 17.35 -12.31 8.95
N HIS A 72 17.40 -11.05 9.37
CA HIS A 72 17.93 -10.58 10.67
C HIS A 72 17.44 -9.14 11.01
N HIS A 73 17.16 -8.92 12.31
CA HIS A 73 17.02 -7.65 13.04
C HIS A 73 15.85 -6.69 12.70
N GLY A 74 14.89 -6.61 13.63
CA GLY A 74 14.19 -5.35 13.95
C GLY A 74 12.86 -5.10 13.25
N ASP A 75 11.78 -5.19 14.02
CA ASP A 75 10.42 -4.71 13.77
C ASP A 75 9.62 -5.31 12.59
N SER A 76 8.38 -5.68 12.91
CA SER A 76 7.42 -6.47 12.12
C SER A 76 6.78 -5.70 10.94
N LEU A 77 7.59 -5.07 10.08
CA LEU A 77 7.15 -4.33 8.89
C LEU A 77 7.89 -4.75 7.60
N GLY A 78 8.85 -5.67 7.70
CA GLY A 78 9.72 -6.07 6.57
C GLY A 78 9.02 -6.78 5.40
N SER A 79 7.75 -7.17 5.52
CA SER A 79 6.99 -7.81 4.43
C SER A 79 6.10 -6.84 3.64
N GLU A 80 5.86 -5.63 4.16
CA GLU A 80 4.95 -4.65 3.55
C GLU A 80 5.56 -4.01 2.31
N PHE A 81 4.80 -4.02 1.22
CA PHE A 81 5.05 -3.15 0.09
C PHE A 81 4.38 -1.81 0.37
N VAL A 82 5.17 -0.74 0.33
CA VAL A 82 4.70 0.64 0.56
C VAL A 82 5.23 1.53 -0.54
N ASP A 83 4.33 2.32 -1.12
CA ASP A 83 4.65 3.27 -2.18
C ASP A 83 3.68 4.46 -2.12
N LEU A 84 4.10 5.63 -2.61
CA LEU A 84 3.14 6.72 -2.87
C LEU A 84 2.23 6.27 -4.01
N ILE A 85 0.99 6.77 -4.09
CA ILE A 85 0.16 6.56 -5.29
C ILE A 85 0.32 7.70 -6.29
N GLU A 86 0.80 8.87 -5.88
CA GLU A 86 1.15 9.94 -6.82
C GLU A 86 2.47 9.59 -7.52
N ALA A 87 2.39 9.23 -8.80
CA ALA A 87 3.54 8.97 -9.67
C ALA A 87 3.53 9.90 -10.88
N SER A 88 4.67 10.03 -11.53
CA SER A 88 4.73 10.66 -12.85
C SER A 88 4.04 9.80 -13.92
N GLU A 89 3.68 10.41 -15.05
CA GLU A 89 3.03 9.74 -16.19
C GLU A 89 3.86 8.62 -16.85
N PHE A 90 5.16 8.56 -16.55
CA PHE A 90 6.09 7.56 -17.10
C PHE A 90 6.24 6.31 -16.25
N GLU A 91 5.57 6.26 -15.10
CA GLU A 91 5.69 5.15 -14.16
C GLU A 91 4.68 4.06 -14.42
N ASP A 92 5.05 2.84 -14.03
CA ASP A 92 4.14 1.70 -14.12
C ASP A 92 2.91 1.93 -13.21
N ASP A 93 1.74 1.75 -13.79
CA ASP A 93 0.46 1.84 -13.08
C ASP A 93 0.23 0.62 -12.18
N ALA A 94 0.92 -0.50 -12.43
CA ALA A 94 0.78 -1.74 -11.70
C ALA A 94 1.51 -1.72 -10.35
N LEU A 95 0.74 -1.92 -9.28
CA LEU A 95 1.23 -2.07 -7.92
C LEU A 95 1.09 -3.55 -7.49
N PRO A 96 2.19 -4.23 -7.13
CA PRO A 96 2.11 -5.61 -6.68
C PRO A 96 1.44 -5.67 -5.31
N VAL A 97 0.43 -6.53 -5.18
CA VAL A 97 -0.22 -6.79 -3.90
C VAL A 97 -0.38 -8.29 -3.65
N ARG A 98 -0.46 -8.66 -2.38
CA ARG A 98 -0.71 -10.04 -1.96
C ARG A 98 -2.01 -10.10 -1.20
N CYS A 99 -2.82 -11.07 -1.57
CA CYS A 99 -4.06 -11.45 -0.90
C CYS A 99 -3.93 -12.91 -0.45
N ALA A 100 -4.73 -13.36 0.52
CA ALA A 100 -4.86 -14.78 0.82
C ALA A 100 -5.31 -15.61 -0.41
N CYS A 101 -5.96 -14.98 -1.39
CA CYS A 101 -6.33 -15.58 -2.67
C CYS A 101 -5.18 -15.67 -3.69
N GLY A 102 -3.98 -15.18 -3.37
CA GLY A 102 -2.81 -15.17 -4.25
C GLY A 102 -2.29 -13.77 -4.59
N ALA A 103 -1.29 -13.73 -5.48
CA ALA A 103 -0.75 -12.49 -6.01
C ALA A 103 -1.77 -11.77 -6.90
N ARG A 104 -1.89 -10.46 -6.73
CA ARG A 104 -2.76 -9.58 -7.51
C ARG A 104 -2.02 -8.29 -7.83
N THR A 105 -2.63 -7.47 -8.67
CA THR A 105 -2.12 -6.16 -9.05
C THR A 105 -3.19 -5.11 -8.79
N LEU A 106 -2.80 -3.94 -8.29
CA LEU A 106 -3.64 -2.76 -8.23
C LEU A 106 -3.21 -1.73 -9.27
N SER A 107 -4.16 -0.95 -9.79
CA SER A 107 -3.86 0.23 -10.60
C SER A 107 -3.67 1.43 -9.68
N ARG A 108 -2.55 2.12 -9.86
CA ARG A 108 -2.23 3.37 -9.16
C ARG A 108 -3.24 4.47 -9.53
N GLN A 109 -3.59 4.60 -10.80
CA GLN A 109 -4.59 5.53 -11.29
C GLN A 109 -5.98 5.23 -10.72
N GLU A 110 -6.33 3.95 -10.56
CA GLU A 110 -7.61 3.58 -9.94
C GLU A 110 -7.65 3.97 -8.46
N LEU A 111 -6.56 3.80 -7.73
CA LEU A 111 -6.45 4.28 -6.34
C LEU A 111 -6.52 5.81 -6.26
N GLN A 112 -5.87 6.53 -7.17
CA GLN A 112 -5.98 7.99 -7.24
C GLN A 112 -7.43 8.43 -7.49
N ARG A 113 -8.10 7.85 -8.49
CA ARG A 113 -9.52 8.12 -8.78
C ARG A 113 -10.40 7.80 -7.58
N ALA A 114 -10.12 6.71 -6.84
CA ALA A 114 -10.85 6.37 -5.62
C ALA A 114 -10.66 7.44 -4.53
N VAL A 115 -9.43 7.95 -4.34
CA VAL A 115 -9.16 9.05 -3.40
C VAL A 115 -9.88 10.33 -3.81
N GLU A 116 -9.80 10.73 -5.08
CA GLU A 116 -10.43 11.94 -5.60
C GLU A 116 -11.97 11.88 -5.51
N SER A 117 -12.55 10.72 -5.83
CA SER A 117 -13.99 10.48 -5.73
C SER A 117 -14.49 10.21 -4.31
N HIS A 118 -13.60 10.23 -3.30
CA HIS A 118 -13.91 9.90 -1.91
C HIS A 118 -14.51 8.50 -1.74
N THR A 119 -14.12 7.57 -2.60
CA THR A 119 -14.50 6.15 -2.53
C THR A 119 -13.66 5.45 -1.47
N HIS A 120 -14.25 5.22 -0.29
CA HIS A 120 -13.53 4.65 0.85
C HIS A 120 -13.25 3.14 0.76
N THR A 121 -13.93 2.42 -0.14
CA THR A 121 -13.76 0.97 -0.31
C THR A 121 -13.71 0.61 -1.79
N LEU A 122 -12.68 -0.14 -2.15
CA LEU A 122 -12.46 -0.64 -3.51
C LEU A 122 -12.38 -2.17 -3.47
N SER A 123 -13.10 -2.83 -4.37
CA SER A 123 -13.00 -4.28 -4.55
C SER A 123 -12.23 -4.58 -5.81
N LEU A 124 -11.19 -5.41 -5.69
CA LEU A 124 -10.58 -6.05 -6.85
C LEU A 124 -11.60 -6.97 -7.55
N PRO A 125 -11.48 -7.15 -8.87
CA PRO A 125 -12.23 -8.15 -9.62
C PRO A 125 -11.76 -9.59 -9.39
#